data_AF-A0A2S5GJ56-F1
#
_entry.id   AF-A0A2S5GJ56-F1
#
_cell.length_a   1.000
_cell.length_b   1.000
_cell.length_c   1.000
_cell.angle_alpha   90.00
_cell.angle_beta   90.00
_cell.angle_gamma   90.00
#
_symmetry.space_group_name_H-M   'P 1'
#
loop_
_entity.id
_entity.type
_entity.pdbx_description
1 polymer ?
#
loop_
_entity_poly.entity_id
_entity_poly.type
_entity_poly.pdbx_seq_one_letter_code
_entity_poly.pdbx_strand_id
1 'polypeptide(L)'
;MEAYRLETYAVAQPAGRILRLEHLVSPDREEMTFGYVRSWTSNLRSREPLEIPTDPGFCIDGAFIAGSAFQVESFRIGVTFPNHPGAQFLFRSSTGAEENRLLERMGGFLMGVAKLVAGMTTLRKGERNVGPIQAEEYATAGSQEGQRLYSFTWESQGKDDSITEPNLAAQLGVLERNRDNQGNPPPPAFASDAEAVALWDAIVESIRLRPGAAGASSSQGNASTG
;
A
#
# COMPACT_ATOMS: atom_id res chain seq x y z
N MET A 1 -10.52 13.50 27.58
CA MET A 1 -9.06 13.42 27.57
C MET A 1 -8.55 14.67 26.89
N GLU A 2 -7.69 15.42 27.56
CA GLU A 2 -7.02 16.58 26.98
C GLU A 2 -5.93 16.08 26.04
N ALA A 3 -5.92 16.55 24.80
CA ALA A 3 -4.89 16.27 23.82
C ALA A 3 -4.56 17.59 23.13
N TYR A 4 -3.28 17.82 22.83
CA TYR A 4 -2.85 18.99 22.10
C TYR A 4 -2.32 18.59 20.72
N ARG A 5 -2.29 19.57 19.82
CA ARG A 5 -1.79 19.40 18.46
C ARG A 5 -0.32 19.77 18.41
N LEU A 6 0.54 18.81 18.09
CA LEU A 6 1.95 19.05 17.81
C LEU A 6 2.13 19.18 16.30
N GLU A 7 2.64 20.33 15.86
CA GLU A 7 3.02 20.57 14.47
C GLU A 7 4.54 20.65 14.37
N THR A 8 5.13 19.72 13.63
CA THR A 8 6.57 19.70 13.37
C THR A 8 6.84 20.15 11.94
N TYR A 9 7.79 21.08 11.80
CA TYR A 9 8.31 21.53 10.50
C TYR A 9 9.77 21.12 10.41
N ALA A 10 10.14 20.37 9.38
CA ALA A 10 11.49 19.86 9.17
C ALA A 10 11.98 20.21 7.77
N VAL A 11 13.29 20.44 7.64
CA VAL A 11 13.92 20.78 6.36
C VAL A 11 14.81 19.64 5.92
N ALA A 12 14.45 19.00 4.82
CA ALA A 12 15.26 17.99 4.17
C ALA A 12 16.38 18.68 3.37
N GLN A 13 17.62 18.51 3.84
CA GLN A 13 18.83 19.04 3.21
C GLN A 13 19.43 18.02 2.22
N PRO A 14 20.19 18.46 1.19
CA PRO A 14 20.56 19.86 0.88
C PRO A 14 19.54 20.66 0.05
N ALA A 15 18.49 20.05 -0.50
CA ALA A 15 17.56 20.76 -1.40
C ALA A 15 16.62 21.75 -0.69
N GLY A 16 16.64 21.81 0.64
CA GLY A 16 15.84 22.76 1.43
C GLY A 16 14.33 22.48 1.40
N ARG A 17 13.90 21.23 1.17
CA ARG A 17 12.48 20.88 1.11
C ARG A 17 11.86 20.89 2.50
N ILE A 18 10.75 21.60 2.68
CA ILE A 18 10.05 21.69 3.96
C ILE A 18 8.98 20.60 4.03
N LEU A 19 9.00 19.82 5.11
CA LEU A 19 7.97 18.86 5.45
C LEU A 19 7.25 19.30 6.72
N ARG A 20 5.94 19.12 6.73
CA ARG A 20 5.07 19.35 7.88
C ARG A 20 4.47 18.03 8.32
N LEU A 21 4.55 17.74 9.61
CA LEU A 21 3.93 16.57 10.22
C LEU A 21 3.10 17.03 11.42
N GLU A 22 1.85 16.58 11.48
CA GLU A 22 0.88 16.97 12.50
C GLU A 22 0.43 15.74 13.29
N HIS A 23 0.47 15.83 14.62
CA HIS A 23 0.02 14.77 15.52
C HIS A 23 -0.87 15.33 16.63
N LEU A 24 -1.88 14.55 17.01
CA LEU A 24 -2.57 14.72 18.29
C LEU A 24 -1.78 13.97 19.36
N VAL A 25 -1.44 14.67 20.44
CA VAL A 25 -0.56 14.17 21.50
C VAL A 25 -1.31 14.26 22.83
N SER A 26 -1.40 13.14 23.53
CA SER A 26 -1.86 13.13 24.92
C SER A 26 -0.70 13.51 25.85
N PRO A 27 -0.94 14.23 26.96
CA PRO A 27 0.13 14.69 27.86
C PRO A 27 1.06 13.57 28.36
N ASP A 28 0.54 12.36 28.58
CA ASP A 28 1.31 11.19 29.02
C ASP A 28 2.26 10.62 27.94
N ARG A 29 2.13 11.07 26.68
CA ARG A 29 2.93 10.62 25.53
C ARG A 29 3.85 11.70 24.97
N GLU A 30 3.96 12.84 25.64
CA GLU A 30 4.71 14.00 25.17
C GLU A 30 6.20 13.69 24.91
N GLU A 31 6.90 13.19 25.92
CA GLU A 31 8.33 12.91 25.84
C GLU A 31 8.64 11.87 24.75
N MET A 32 7.83 10.81 24.68
CA MET A 32 7.91 9.79 23.64
C MET A 32 7.71 10.41 22.25
N THR A 33 6.71 11.28 22.08
CA THR A 33 6.43 11.93 20.80
C THR A 33 7.59 12.83 20.36
N PHE A 34 8.16 13.61 21.28
CA PHE A 34 9.36 14.41 20.98
C PHE A 34 10.58 13.56 20.64
N GLY A 35 10.73 12.38 21.27
CA GLY A 35 11.74 11.39 20.90
C GLY A 35 11.61 10.94 19.44
N TYR A 36 10.39 10.56 19.02
CA TYR A 36 10.12 10.21 17.62
C TYR A 36 10.39 11.37 16.67
N VAL A 37 9.95 12.59 17.02
CA VAL A 37 10.19 13.79 16.23
C VAL A 37 11.67 14.04 16.00
N ARG A 38 12.49 14.00 17.06
CA ARG A 38 13.95 14.16 16.93
C ARG A 38 14.58 13.05 16.09
N SER A 39 14.10 11.82 16.25
CA SER A 39 14.60 10.67 15.48
C SER A 39 14.40 10.86 13.97
N TRP A 40 13.16 11.09 13.50
CA TRP A 40 12.93 11.18 12.05
C TRP A 40 13.53 12.46 11.45
N THR A 41 13.52 13.58 12.18
CA THR A 41 14.06 14.86 11.67
C THR A 41 15.58 14.85 11.55
N SER A 42 16.30 14.22 12.49
CA SER A 42 17.77 14.10 12.41
C SER A 42 18.24 13.17 11.30
N ASN A 43 17.38 12.27 10.85
CA ASN A 43 17.65 11.31 9.77
C ASN A 43 17.09 11.74 8.40
N LEU A 44 16.46 12.91 8.33
CA LEU A 44 15.80 13.41 7.12
C LEU A 44 16.82 13.97 6.12
N ARG A 45 16.78 13.46 4.88
CA ARG A 45 17.59 13.92 3.74
C ARG A 45 16.70 14.19 2.54
N SER A 46 17.02 15.20 1.73
CA SER A 46 16.32 15.41 0.47
C SER A 46 16.75 14.37 -0.57
N ARG A 47 15.85 14.02 -1.49
CA ARG A 47 16.14 13.20 -2.65
C ARG A 47 15.45 13.77 -3.90
N GLU A 48 15.99 13.48 -5.07
CA GLU A 48 15.29 13.82 -6.32
C GLU A 48 14.07 12.89 -6.54
N PRO A 49 13.03 13.32 -7.28
CA PRO A 49 11.76 12.58 -7.38
C PRO A 49 11.91 11.11 -7.78
N LEU A 50 12.83 10.80 -8.69
CA LEU A 50 13.09 9.46 -9.22
C LEU A 50 14.41 8.85 -8.71
N GLU A 51 15.08 9.51 -7.77
CA GLU A 51 16.22 8.94 -7.09
C GLU A 51 15.77 7.78 -6.20
N ILE A 52 16.44 6.63 -6.34
CA ILE A 52 16.24 5.44 -5.53
C ILE A 52 17.41 5.34 -4.54
N PRO A 53 17.21 5.65 -3.25
CA PRO A 53 18.29 5.59 -2.25
C PRO A 53 18.82 4.17 -2.08
N THR A 54 20.14 4.03 -1.92
CA THR A 54 20.79 2.73 -1.61
C THR A 54 20.93 2.48 -0.11
N ASP A 55 20.84 3.53 0.70
CA ASP A 55 20.88 3.45 2.16
C ASP A 55 19.58 2.85 2.72
N PRO A 56 19.60 2.27 3.94
CA PRO A 56 18.39 1.87 4.67
C PRO A 56 17.52 3.07 5.01
N GLY A 57 16.20 2.91 4.92
CA GLY A 57 15.25 3.97 5.29
C GLY A 57 13.99 4.05 4.44
N PHE A 58 13.17 5.05 4.74
CA PHE A 58 11.82 5.23 4.23
C PHE A 58 11.72 6.41 3.26
N CYS A 59 11.19 6.17 2.06
CA CYS A 59 11.04 7.20 1.03
C CYS A 59 9.71 7.95 1.18
N ILE A 60 9.77 9.27 1.11
CA ILE A 60 8.61 10.16 1.05
C ILE A 60 8.76 11.13 -0.13
N ASP A 61 7.79 12.02 -0.33
CA ASP A 61 7.85 12.99 -1.42
C ASP A 61 9.06 13.92 -1.26
N GLY A 62 9.98 13.88 -2.22
CA GLY A 62 11.19 14.72 -2.21
C GLY A 62 12.21 14.46 -1.11
N ALA A 63 11.97 13.49 -0.24
CA ALA A 63 12.84 13.22 0.90
C ALA A 63 12.93 11.73 1.24
N PHE A 64 13.82 11.45 2.17
CA PHE A 64 14.19 10.13 2.65
C PHE A 64 14.53 10.20 4.14
N ILE A 65 13.92 9.34 4.94
CA ILE A 65 14.23 9.19 6.36
C ILE A 65 15.17 8.01 6.48
N ALA A 66 16.47 8.29 6.68
CA ALA A 66 17.50 7.27 6.76
C ALA A 66 17.41 6.45 8.06
N GLY A 67 17.81 5.18 8.01
CA GLY A 67 17.87 4.30 9.17
C GLY A 67 17.13 2.99 8.96
N SER A 68 17.39 2.04 9.85
CA SER A 68 16.77 0.71 9.86
C SER A 68 16.19 0.34 11.21
N ALA A 69 16.11 1.31 12.14
CA ALA A 69 15.43 1.12 13.41
C ALA A 69 13.93 0.97 13.14
N PHE A 70 13.28 0.09 13.90
CA PHE A 70 11.83 -0.01 13.83
C PHE A 70 11.18 1.34 14.19
N GLN A 71 10.23 1.74 13.37
CA GLN A 71 9.38 2.91 13.57
C GLN A 71 8.02 2.59 12.96
N VAL A 72 6.96 3.16 13.53
CA VAL A 72 5.63 3.03 12.94
C VAL A 72 5.58 3.87 11.68
N GLU A 73 5.55 3.21 10.53
CA GLU A 73 5.54 3.85 9.22
C GLU A 73 4.46 3.29 8.32
N SER A 74 3.90 4.16 7.48
CA SER A 74 2.90 3.78 6.49
C SER A 74 2.94 4.70 5.28
N PHE A 75 2.51 4.19 4.14
CA PHE A 75 2.24 5.01 2.96
C PHE A 75 0.94 4.58 2.29
N ARG A 76 0.40 5.49 1.48
CA ARG A 76 -0.75 5.25 0.61
C ARG A 76 -0.55 5.96 -0.72
N ILE A 77 -0.52 5.19 -1.81
CA ILE A 77 -0.33 5.68 -3.17
C ILE A 77 -1.57 5.36 -3.99
N GLY A 78 -2.22 6.39 -4.53
CA GLY A 78 -3.32 6.25 -5.48
C GLY A 78 -2.86 6.54 -6.90
N VAL A 79 -3.27 5.72 -7.86
CA VAL A 79 -2.92 5.86 -9.28
C VAL A 79 -4.18 5.76 -10.13
N THR A 80 -4.27 6.61 -11.15
CA THR A 80 -5.26 6.51 -12.22
C THR A 80 -4.54 6.28 -13.54
N PHE A 81 -5.24 5.66 -14.49
CA PHE A 81 -4.64 5.28 -15.77
C PHE A 81 -5.39 6.02 -16.90
N PRO A 82 -4.72 6.92 -17.63
CA PRO A 82 -5.37 7.66 -18.73
C PRO A 82 -6.01 6.75 -19.78
N ASN A 83 -5.38 5.61 -20.06
CA ASN A 83 -5.88 4.62 -21.04
C ASN A 83 -6.93 3.66 -20.47
N HIS A 84 -7.16 3.66 -19.14
CA HIS A 84 -8.16 2.81 -18.48
C HIS A 84 -9.09 3.68 -17.62
N PRO A 85 -9.99 4.45 -18.25
CA PRO A 85 -10.81 5.43 -17.56
C PRO A 85 -11.73 4.74 -16.53
N GLY A 86 -11.74 5.25 -15.30
CA GLY A 86 -12.50 4.68 -14.19
C GLY A 86 -11.76 3.58 -13.42
N ALA A 87 -10.63 3.09 -13.92
CA ALA A 87 -9.73 2.25 -13.14
C ALA A 87 -8.92 3.08 -12.15
N GLN A 88 -8.91 2.65 -10.90
CA GLN A 88 -8.11 3.22 -9.83
C GLN A 88 -7.28 2.11 -9.19
N PHE A 89 -6.00 2.37 -9.01
CA PHE A 89 -5.10 1.50 -8.27
C PHE A 89 -4.69 2.17 -6.96
N LEU A 90 -4.57 1.35 -5.92
CA LEU A 90 -4.20 1.78 -4.59
C LEU A 90 -3.16 0.82 -4.03
N PHE A 91 -2.02 1.35 -3.61
CA PHE A 91 -0.99 0.59 -2.91
C PHE A 91 -0.74 1.19 -1.53
N ARG A 92 -0.78 0.35 -0.51
CA ARG A 92 -0.56 0.73 0.87
C ARG A 92 0.47 -0.17 1.52
N SER A 93 1.19 0.42 2.46
CA SER A 93 1.99 -0.31 3.44
C SER A 93 1.74 0.26 4.82
N SER A 94 1.76 -0.61 5.83
CA SER A 94 1.77 -0.24 7.24
C SER A 94 2.58 -1.26 8.02
N THR A 95 3.44 -0.80 8.93
CA THR A 95 4.05 -1.68 9.92
C THR A 95 3.00 -2.30 10.83
N GLY A 96 3.23 -3.54 11.29
CA GLY A 96 2.28 -4.33 12.05
C GLY A 96 1.56 -5.35 11.17
N ALA A 97 1.31 -6.53 11.72
CA ALA A 97 0.55 -7.57 11.03
C ALA A 97 -0.95 -7.24 11.04
N GLU A 98 -1.63 -7.51 9.93
CA GLU A 98 -3.09 -7.54 9.92
C GLU A 98 -3.61 -8.74 10.72
N GLU A 99 -4.69 -8.51 11.48
CA GLU A 99 -5.24 -9.52 12.42
C GLU A 99 -5.65 -10.81 11.70
N ASN A 100 -6.23 -10.69 10.50
CA ASN A 100 -6.73 -11.80 9.72
C ASN A 100 -6.18 -11.74 8.29
N ARG A 101 -5.95 -12.91 7.68
CA ARG A 101 -5.56 -13.00 6.27
C ARG A 101 -6.69 -12.56 5.34
N LEU A 102 -6.33 -12.17 4.12
CA LEU A 102 -7.26 -11.65 3.13
C LEU A 102 -8.39 -12.64 2.82
N LEU A 103 -8.05 -13.90 2.54
CA LEU A 103 -9.03 -14.91 2.11
C LEU A 103 -9.93 -15.35 3.25
N GLU A 104 -9.45 -15.35 4.48
CA GLU A 104 -10.24 -15.61 5.68
C GLU A 104 -11.29 -14.51 5.85
N ARG A 105 -10.83 -13.24 5.79
CA ARG A 105 -11.69 -12.06 5.90
C ARG A 105 -12.73 -12.00 4.78
N MET A 106 -12.34 -12.27 3.54
CA MET A 106 -13.24 -12.29 2.38
C MET A 106 -14.18 -13.49 2.39
N GLY A 107 -13.77 -14.63 2.95
CA GLY A 107 -14.64 -15.79 3.15
C GLY A 107 -15.85 -15.47 4.02
N GLY A 108 -15.64 -14.75 5.13
CA GLY A 108 -16.72 -14.26 5.99
C GLY A 108 -17.66 -13.27 5.29
N PHE A 109 -17.10 -12.34 4.52
CA PHE A 109 -17.89 -11.37 3.74
C PHE A 109 -18.78 -12.05 2.69
N LEU A 110 -18.21 -12.93 1.85
CA LEU A 110 -18.96 -13.62 0.80
C LEU A 110 -20.11 -14.48 1.33
N MET A 111 -19.92 -15.15 2.47
CA MET A 111 -20.98 -15.91 3.14
C MET A 111 -22.16 -15.02 3.54
N GLY A 112 -21.93 -13.74 3.87
CA GLY A 112 -22.96 -12.76 4.23
C GLY A 112 -23.68 -12.13 3.03
N VAL A 113 -22.99 -11.93 1.90
CA VAL A 113 -23.54 -11.23 0.72
C VAL A 113 -23.82 -12.12 -0.49
N ALA A 114 -23.61 -13.44 -0.44
CA ALA A 114 -23.85 -14.36 -1.56
C ALA A 114 -25.23 -14.23 -2.25
N LYS A 115 -26.27 -13.74 -1.54
CA LYS A 115 -27.61 -13.48 -2.10
C LYS A 115 -27.75 -12.14 -2.83
N LEU A 116 -26.85 -11.18 -2.61
CA LEU A 116 -26.89 -9.81 -3.17
C LEU A 116 -25.99 -9.66 -4.41
N VAL A 117 -25.15 -10.66 -4.70
CA VAL A 117 -24.02 -10.59 -5.63
C VAL A 117 -24.36 -11.27 -6.98
N ALA A 118 -25.61 -11.16 -7.42
CA ALA A 118 -26.02 -11.69 -8.72
C ALA A 118 -25.22 -10.99 -9.84
N GLY A 119 -24.38 -11.74 -10.57
CA GLY A 119 -23.59 -11.24 -11.69
C GLY A 119 -22.10 -10.97 -11.42
N MET A 120 -21.60 -11.20 -10.19
CA MET A 120 -20.16 -11.16 -9.91
C MET A 120 -19.52 -12.54 -10.09
N THR A 121 -18.40 -12.57 -10.79
CA THR A 121 -17.58 -13.76 -11.07
C THR A 121 -16.22 -13.60 -10.39
N THR A 122 -15.75 -14.67 -9.76
CA THR A 122 -14.35 -14.74 -9.30
C THR A 122 -13.45 -15.04 -10.50
N LEU A 123 -12.48 -14.17 -10.76
CA LEU A 123 -11.46 -14.36 -11.79
C LEU A 123 -10.24 -15.11 -11.25
N ARG A 124 -9.79 -14.78 -10.02
CA ARG A 124 -8.71 -15.46 -9.31
C ARG A 124 -8.95 -15.44 -7.79
N LYS A 125 -8.50 -16.49 -7.11
CA LYS A 125 -8.53 -16.62 -5.66
C LYS A 125 -7.47 -17.60 -5.21
N GLY A 126 -6.60 -17.21 -4.28
CA GLY A 126 -5.62 -18.13 -3.69
C GLY A 126 -4.36 -17.43 -3.22
N GLU A 127 -3.35 -18.22 -2.87
CA GLU A 127 -2.01 -17.71 -2.60
C GLU A 127 -1.40 -17.13 -3.87
N ARG A 128 -0.73 -15.98 -3.73
CA ARG A 128 -0.04 -15.29 -4.81
C ARG A 128 1.22 -14.62 -4.27
N ASN A 129 2.29 -15.39 -4.17
CA ASN A 129 3.57 -14.87 -3.69
C ASN A 129 4.27 -14.04 -4.78
N VAL A 130 4.92 -12.94 -4.40
CA VAL A 130 5.75 -12.12 -5.30
C VAL A 130 7.16 -12.06 -4.74
N GLY A 131 8.09 -12.76 -5.40
CA GLY A 131 9.43 -12.97 -4.86
C GLY A 131 9.36 -13.59 -3.45
N PRO A 132 9.99 -12.99 -2.43
CA PRO A 132 9.92 -13.49 -1.05
C PRO A 132 8.62 -13.11 -0.31
N ILE A 133 7.76 -12.26 -0.89
CA ILE A 133 6.58 -11.75 -0.21
C ILE A 133 5.47 -12.79 -0.28
N GLN A 134 5.11 -13.34 0.89
CA GLN A 134 3.96 -14.22 1.03
C GLN A 134 2.67 -13.40 1.06
N ALA A 135 1.74 -13.75 0.17
CA ALA A 135 0.52 -12.96 0.00
C ALA A 135 -0.61 -13.80 -0.58
N GLU A 136 -1.81 -13.25 -0.47
CA GLU A 136 -3.01 -13.82 -1.04
C GLU A 136 -3.63 -12.85 -2.05
N GLU A 137 -4.37 -13.41 -3.00
CA GLU A 137 -5.10 -12.68 -4.01
C GLU A 137 -6.58 -13.04 -3.99
N TYR A 138 -7.42 -12.02 -4.13
CA TYR A 138 -8.82 -12.20 -4.52
C TYR A 138 -9.22 -11.18 -5.59
N ALA A 139 -9.56 -11.68 -6.77
CA ALA A 139 -9.88 -10.88 -7.95
C ALA A 139 -11.28 -11.24 -8.46
N THR A 140 -12.17 -10.26 -8.51
CA THR A 140 -13.54 -10.43 -8.98
C THR A 140 -13.89 -9.41 -10.04
N ALA A 141 -14.85 -9.78 -10.89
CA ALA A 141 -15.44 -8.92 -11.90
C ALA A 141 -16.95 -9.07 -11.90
N GLY A 142 -17.69 -8.05 -12.30
CA GLY A 142 -19.14 -8.12 -12.41
C GLY A 142 -19.65 -7.21 -13.52
N SER A 143 -20.90 -7.39 -13.90
CA SER A 143 -21.55 -6.50 -14.85
C SER A 143 -22.80 -5.88 -14.23
N GLN A 144 -22.88 -4.55 -14.24
CA GLN A 144 -24.01 -3.80 -13.69
C GLN A 144 -24.27 -2.59 -14.58
N GLU A 145 -25.54 -2.30 -14.90
CA GLU A 145 -25.94 -1.14 -15.70
C GLU A 145 -25.20 -1.01 -17.05
N GLY A 146 -24.84 -2.13 -17.68
CA GLY A 146 -24.08 -2.16 -18.93
C GLY A 146 -22.59 -1.83 -18.79
N GLN A 147 -22.07 -1.76 -17.56
CA GLN A 147 -20.66 -1.52 -17.25
C GLN A 147 -20.01 -2.79 -16.71
N ARG A 148 -18.72 -2.99 -17.03
CA ARG A 148 -17.89 -4.04 -16.43
C ARG A 148 -17.12 -3.46 -15.25
N LEU A 149 -17.31 -4.04 -14.07
CA LEU A 149 -16.74 -3.63 -12.80
C LEU A 149 -15.67 -4.63 -12.35
N TYR A 150 -14.65 -4.15 -11.63
CA TYR A 150 -13.54 -4.97 -11.16
C TYR A 150 -13.21 -4.64 -9.70
N SER A 151 -12.85 -5.66 -8.93
CA SER A 151 -12.30 -5.53 -7.58
C SER A 151 -11.21 -6.58 -7.39
N PHE A 152 -9.96 -6.16 -7.54
CA PHE A 152 -8.79 -7.01 -7.33
C PHE A 152 -8.08 -6.56 -6.07
N THR A 153 -7.72 -7.52 -5.23
CA THR A 153 -6.93 -7.28 -4.02
C THR A 153 -5.82 -8.30 -3.96
N TRP A 154 -4.60 -7.82 -3.68
CA TRP A 154 -3.44 -8.63 -3.32
C TRP A 154 -2.94 -8.10 -1.98
N GLU A 155 -2.75 -8.98 -1.01
CA GLU A 155 -2.40 -8.58 0.35
C GLU A 155 -1.39 -9.53 0.98
N SER A 156 -0.31 -8.96 1.50
CA SER A 156 0.59 -9.63 2.43
C SER A 156 0.20 -9.22 3.84
N GLN A 157 0.01 -10.21 4.72
CA GLN A 157 -0.42 -9.97 6.11
C GLN A 157 0.55 -9.07 6.88
N GLY A 158 1.85 -9.16 6.59
CA GLY A 158 2.91 -8.50 7.34
C GLY A 158 3.33 -9.26 8.60
N LYS A 159 4.31 -8.70 9.30
CA LYS A 159 4.79 -9.15 10.61
C LYS A 159 4.83 -7.97 11.57
N ASP A 160 4.59 -8.27 12.84
CA ASP A 160 4.79 -7.29 13.91
C ASP A 160 6.26 -6.89 14.01
N ASP A 161 6.49 -5.65 14.42
CA ASP A 161 7.81 -5.06 14.65
C ASP A 161 8.80 -5.17 13.47
N SER A 162 8.28 -5.20 12.23
CA SER A 162 9.09 -5.33 11.00
C SER A 162 8.85 -4.20 10.00
N ILE A 163 9.93 -3.50 9.62
CA ILE A 163 9.94 -2.50 8.54
C ILE A 163 10.20 -3.13 7.16
N THR A 164 10.69 -4.37 7.12
CA THR A 164 11.01 -5.09 5.86
C THR A 164 9.92 -6.05 5.42
N GLU A 165 9.06 -6.45 6.37
CA GLU A 165 7.88 -7.29 6.14
C GLU A 165 6.62 -6.60 6.71
N PRO A 166 6.31 -5.36 6.29
CA PRO A 166 5.10 -4.69 6.73
C PRO A 166 3.86 -5.36 6.12
N ASN A 167 2.68 -5.02 6.62
CA ASN A 167 1.47 -5.25 5.85
C ASN A 167 1.59 -4.52 4.50
N LEU A 168 1.22 -5.20 3.42
CA LEU A 168 1.18 -4.64 2.07
C LEU A 168 -0.17 -4.97 1.44
N ALA A 169 -0.84 -3.97 0.87
CA ALA A 169 -2.09 -4.16 0.17
C ALA A 169 -2.09 -3.39 -1.15
N ALA A 170 -2.22 -4.13 -2.26
CA ALA A 170 -2.48 -3.59 -3.58
C ALA A 170 -3.96 -3.83 -3.93
N GLN A 171 -4.62 -2.84 -4.50
CA GLN A 171 -6.02 -2.90 -4.89
C GLN A 171 -6.23 -2.25 -6.25
N LEU A 172 -6.91 -2.91 -7.17
CA LEU A 172 -7.37 -2.35 -8.44
C LEU A 172 -8.89 -2.41 -8.48
N GLY A 173 -9.53 -1.25 -8.65
CA GLY A 173 -10.97 -1.13 -8.70
C GLY A 173 -11.45 -0.43 -9.97
N VAL A 174 -12.55 -0.93 -10.51
CA VAL A 174 -13.42 -0.18 -11.45
C VAL A 174 -14.81 -0.18 -10.84
N LEU A 175 -15.25 0.98 -10.38
CA LEU A 175 -16.57 1.18 -9.78
C LEU A 175 -17.56 1.69 -10.82
N GLU A 176 -18.85 1.56 -10.51
CA GLU A 176 -19.92 2.10 -11.34
C GLU A 176 -19.72 3.61 -11.53
N ARG A 177 -19.85 4.06 -12.78
CA ARG A 177 -19.76 5.48 -13.14
C ARG A 177 -21.09 5.94 -13.75
N ASN A 178 -21.35 7.24 -13.62
CA ASN A 178 -22.55 7.85 -14.16
C ASN A 178 -22.63 7.70 -15.69
N ARG A 179 -23.84 7.46 -16.18
CA ARG A 179 -24.17 7.54 -17.61
C ARG A 179 -24.02 8.97 -18.13
N ASP A 180 -23.82 9.12 -19.44
CA ASP A 180 -23.85 10.42 -20.08
C ASP A 180 -25.27 11.03 -20.11
N ASN A 181 -25.38 12.27 -20.60
CA ASN A 181 -26.66 12.98 -20.70
C ASN A 181 -27.65 12.30 -21.67
N GLN A 182 -27.18 11.39 -22.52
CA GLN A 182 -27.98 10.61 -23.46
C GLN A 182 -28.36 9.23 -22.90
N GLY A 183 -27.92 8.89 -21.68
CA GLY A 183 -28.18 7.61 -21.02
C GLY A 183 -27.22 6.48 -21.41
N ASN A 184 -26.16 6.76 -22.19
CA ASN A 184 -25.18 5.74 -22.54
C ASN A 184 -24.25 5.44 -21.35
N PRO A 185 -23.86 4.18 -21.14
CA PRO A 185 -22.83 3.85 -20.17
C PRO A 185 -21.48 4.48 -20.59
N PRO A 186 -20.62 4.84 -19.62
CA PRO A 186 -19.30 5.35 -19.91
C PRO A 186 -18.43 4.30 -20.62
N PRO A 187 -17.40 4.72 -21.37
CA PRO A 187 -16.51 3.79 -22.08
C PRO A 187 -15.85 2.82 -21.09
N PRO A 188 -15.74 1.52 -21.42
CA PRO A 188 -15.19 0.53 -20.51
C PRO A 188 -13.74 0.85 -20.13
N ALA A 189 -13.34 0.53 -18.90
CA ALA A 189 -11.96 0.76 -18.45
C ALA A 189 -10.97 -0.21 -19.12
N PHE A 190 -11.45 -1.42 -19.45
CA PHE A 190 -10.68 -2.47 -20.12
C PHE A 190 -11.51 -3.08 -21.24
N ALA A 191 -10.86 -3.48 -22.33
CA ALA A 191 -11.44 -4.21 -23.44
C ALA A 191 -11.86 -5.64 -23.06
N SER A 192 -11.22 -6.24 -22.04
CA SER A 192 -11.56 -7.58 -21.54
C SER A 192 -11.07 -7.82 -20.11
N ASP A 193 -11.61 -8.86 -19.46
CA ASP A 193 -11.10 -9.35 -18.18
C ASP A 193 -9.61 -9.74 -18.26
N ALA A 194 -9.16 -10.28 -19.40
CA ALA A 194 -7.78 -10.64 -19.62
C ALA A 194 -6.83 -9.42 -19.64
N GLU A 195 -7.28 -8.29 -20.21
CA GLU A 195 -6.51 -7.04 -20.19
C GLU A 195 -6.41 -6.47 -18.77
N ALA A 196 -7.54 -6.45 -18.03
CA ALA A 196 -7.56 -6.00 -16.63
C ALA A 196 -6.59 -6.82 -15.76
N VAL A 197 -6.63 -8.14 -15.94
CA VAL A 197 -5.73 -9.08 -15.24
C VAL A 197 -4.27 -8.88 -15.66
N ALA A 198 -3.99 -8.61 -16.94
CA ALA A 198 -2.63 -8.38 -17.40
C ALA A 198 -2.00 -7.09 -16.81
N LEU A 199 -2.75 -5.99 -16.74
CA LEU A 199 -2.28 -4.76 -16.08
C LEU A 199 -2.00 -5.02 -14.60
N TRP A 200 -2.94 -5.70 -13.94
CA TRP A 200 -2.82 -6.07 -12.54
C TRP A 200 -1.58 -6.93 -12.27
N ASP A 201 -1.34 -7.94 -13.10
CA ASP A 201 -0.17 -8.82 -13.00
C ASP A 201 1.14 -8.06 -13.12
N ALA A 202 1.26 -7.21 -14.14
CA ALA A 202 2.44 -6.40 -14.36
C ALA A 202 2.76 -5.46 -13.18
N ILE A 203 1.73 -4.87 -12.56
CA ILE A 203 1.90 -4.00 -11.39
C ILE A 203 2.31 -4.82 -10.17
N VAL A 204 1.57 -5.87 -9.83
CA VAL A 204 1.81 -6.69 -8.63
C VAL A 204 3.18 -7.37 -8.68
N GLU A 205 3.60 -7.89 -9.84
CA GLU A 205 4.91 -8.53 -10.01
C GLU A 205 6.08 -7.55 -9.90
N SER A 206 5.85 -6.24 -10.03
CA SER A 206 6.89 -5.22 -9.87
C SER A 206 7.18 -4.87 -8.40
N ILE A 207 6.29 -5.27 -7.48
CA ILE A 207 6.38 -4.94 -6.06
C ILE A 207 7.54 -5.72 -5.42
N ARG A 208 8.45 -4.99 -4.77
CA ARG A 208 9.60 -5.56 -4.06
C ARG A 208 10.13 -4.59 -3.02
N LEU A 209 10.80 -5.13 -2.01
CA LEU A 209 11.60 -4.32 -1.10
C LEU A 209 12.73 -3.62 -1.87
N ARG A 210 12.98 -2.34 -1.60
CA ARG A 210 14.08 -1.61 -2.22
C ARG A 210 15.41 -2.28 -1.84
N PRO A 211 16.31 -2.57 -2.81
CA PRO A 211 17.65 -3.06 -2.48
C PRO A 211 18.35 -2.11 -1.50
N GLY A 212 18.89 -2.65 -0.40
CA GLY A 212 19.53 -1.86 0.66
C GLY A 212 18.59 -1.31 1.74
N ALA A 213 17.28 -1.50 1.64
CA ALA A 213 16.32 -0.95 2.61
C ALA A 213 16.50 -1.44 4.06
N ALA A 214 17.05 -2.64 4.24
CA ALA A 214 17.07 -3.35 5.53
C ALA A 214 18.40 -3.26 6.31
N GLY A 215 19.40 -2.53 5.80
CA GLY A 215 20.76 -2.56 6.34
C GLY A 215 21.44 -3.93 6.20
N ALA A 216 22.76 -4.00 6.42
CA ALA A 216 23.53 -5.23 6.27
C ALA A 216 23.13 -6.36 7.25
N SER A 217 22.34 -6.06 8.28
CA SER A 217 22.10 -6.96 9.42
C SER A 217 20.89 -7.90 9.27
N SER A 218 20.13 -7.85 8.18
CA SER A 218 18.97 -8.75 7.96
C SER A 218 19.26 -9.92 7.01
N SER A 219 20.49 -10.01 6.48
CA SER A 219 20.89 -11.05 5.50
C SER A 219 21.58 -12.27 6.11
N GLN A 220 21.78 -12.34 7.43
CA GLN A 220 22.32 -13.54 8.09
C GLN A 220 21.21 -14.41 8.70
N GLY A 221 20.36 -14.95 7.83
CA GLY A 221 19.63 -16.18 8.13
C GLY A 221 20.58 -17.37 7.98
N ASN A 222 21.09 -17.85 9.11
CA ASN A 222 21.68 -19.18 9.36
C ASN A 222 21.97 -20.05 8.11
N ALA A 223 23.18 -19.91 7.56
CA ALA A 223 23.82 -21.01 6.84
C ALA A 223 24.51 -21.92 7.89
N SER A 224 23.83 -23.04 8.20
CA SER A 224 24.36 -24.33 8.67
C SER A 224 25.77 -24.42 9.28
N THR A 225 25.82 -24.88 10.54
CA THR A 225 26.81 -25.89 10.99
C THR A 225 26.19 -26.73 12.12
N GLY A 226 26.07 -28.05 11.91
CA GLY A 226 25.61 -29.04 12.89
C GLY A 226 24.93 -30.22 12.23
#